data_AF-A0A7J2TZZ9-F1
#
_entry.id   AF-A0A7J2TZZ9-F1
#
_cell.length_a   1.000
_cell.length_b   1.000
_cell.length_c   1.000
_cell.angle_alpha   90.00
_cell.angle_beta   90.00
_cell.angle_gamma   90.00
#
_symmetry.space_group_name_H-M   'P 1'
#
loop_
_entity.id
_entity.type
_entity.pdbx_description
1 polymer ?
#
loop_
_entity_poly.entity_id
_entity_poly.type
_entity_poly.pdbx_seq_one_letter_code
_entity_poly.pdbx_strand_id
1 'polypeptide(L)'
;MSEIIIEKRRRKKRKLIVEDNKMKFRKRLEHSFDLPPEMIEWVKAHIDLLDWLVFDSAIASSLRHPHSIRTLIYLLYARANGIPIAQIAKTLDIAHEQLYRLERLLTRAGLKDAVYKMLKPLHQAPS
;
A
#
# COMPACT_ATOMS: atom_id res chain seq x y z
N MET A 1 17.47 15.98 7.39
CA MET A 1 16.21 15.26 7.12
C MET A 1 16.03 15.26 5.62
N SER A 2 16.17 14.11 4.96
CA SER A 2 16.06 14.00 3.51
C SER A 2 14.58 14.00 3.14
N GLU A 3 14.10 15.03 2.44
CA GLU A 3 12.77 14.99 1.84
C GLU A 3 12.73 13.84 0.82
N ILE A 4 11.79 12.92 1.00
CA ILE A 4 11.50 11.93 -0.04
C ILE A 4 10.80 12.69 -1.16
N ILE A 5 11.58 13.14 -2.13
CA ILE A 5 11.04 13.62 -3.39
C ILE A 5 10.48 12.37 -4.08
N ILE A 6 9.18 12.16 -3.95
CA ILE A 6 8.46 11.30 -4.90
C ILE A 6 8.52 12.07 -6.22
N GLU A 7 9.60 11.86 -6.99
CA GLU A 7 9.59 12.20 -8.40
C GLU A 7 8.38 11.47 -8.96
N LYS A 8 7.30 12.22 -9.23
CA LYS A 8 6.16 11.76 -10.01
C LYS A 8 6.66 11.51 -11.42
N ARG A 9 7.49 10.48 -11.62
CA ARG A 9 7.80 9.96 -12.94
C ARG A 9 6.48 9.41 -13.45
N ARG A 10 5.78 10.24 -14.23
CA ARG A 10 4.55 9.92 -14.93
C ARG A 10 4.87 8.75 -15.87
N ARG A 11 4.78 7.52 -15.36
CA ARG A 11 5.06 6.32 -16.16
C ARG A 11 4.03 6.23 -17.27
N LYS A 12 4.50 5.88 -18.47
CA LYS A 12 3.62 5.60 -19.62
C LYS A 12 2.64 4.44 -19.37
N LYS A 13 2.91 3.54 -18.42
CA LYS A 13 2.01 2.44 -18.02
C LYS A 13 2.08 2.20 -16.51
N ARG A 14 0.95 2.41 -15.82
CA ARG A 14 0.75 1.98 -14.43
C ARG A 14 0.79 0.46 -14.36
N LYS A 15 1.36 -0.09 -13.29
CA LYS A 15 1.43 -1.54 -13.09
C LYS A 15 0.49 -2.02 -11.99
N LEU A 16 0.09 -1.11 -11.11
CA LEU A 16 -1.07 -1.26 -10.25
C LEU A 16 -2.30 -0.65 -10.95
N ILE A 17 -3.33 -1.45 -11.15
CA ILE A 17 -4.59 -1.06 -11.80
C ILE A 17 -5.74 -1.51 -10.90
N VAL A 18 -6.70 -0.64 -10.67
CA VAL A 18 -7.95 -0.99 -9.99
C VAL A 18 -9.03 -1.12 -11.05
N GLU A 19 -9.62 -2.30 -11.16
CA GLU A 19 -10.77 -2.59 -12.03
C GLU A 19 -11.86 -3.24 -11.18
N ASP A 20 -13.06 -2.67 -11.18
CA ASP A 20 -14.18 -3.05 -10.32
C ASP A 20 -13.78 -3.10 -8.82
N ASN A 21 -13.86 -4.28 -8.19
CA ASN A 21 -13.42 -4.56 -6.82
C ASN A 21 -12.09 -5.32 -6.76
N LYS A 22 -11.33 -5.34 -7.87
CA LYS A 22 -10.08 -6.08 -7.98
C LYS A 22 -8.89 -5.15 -8.13
N MET A 23 -7.84 -5.50 -7.41
CA MET A 23 -6.53 -4.92 -7.60
C MET A 23 -5.73 -5.83 -8.54
N LYS A 24 -5.30 -5.27 -9.67
CA LYS A 24 -4.45 -5.94 -10.66
C LYS A 24 -3.02 -5.44 -10.52
N PHE A 25 -2.10 -6.38 -10.38
CA PHE A 25 -0.67 -6.15 -10.39
C PHE A 25 -0.05 -6.77 -11.64
N ARG A 26 0.43 -5.92 -12.54
CA ARG A 26 1.01 -6.30 -13.82
C ARG A 26 2.53 -6.17 -13.80
N LYS A 27 3.24 -7.32 -13.81
CA LYS A 27 4.71 -7.35 -13.90
C LYS A 27 5.19 -8.11 -15.13
N ARG A 28 5.24 -9.44 -15.04
CA ARG A 28 5.46 -10.36 -16.18
C ARG A 28 4.18 -11.14 -16.48
N LEU A 29 3.49 -11.53 -15.42
CA LEU A 29 2.12 -12.03 -15.41
C LEU A 29 1.22 -11.00 -14.73
N GLU A 30 -0.07 -11.06 -15.02
CA GLU A 30 -1.10 -10.31 -14.32
C GLU A 30 -1.58 -11.12 -13.12
N HIS A 31 -1.57 -10.50 -11.95
CA HIS A 31 -2.12 -11.08 -10.74
C HIS A 31 -3.27 -10.20 -10.25
N SER A 32 -4.39 -10.83 -9.95
CA SER A 32 -5.59 -10.15 -9.46
C SER A 32 -5.92 -10.64 -8.07
N PHE A 33 -6.27 -9.74 -7.17
CA PHE A 33 -6.79 -10.09 -5.85
C PHE A 33 -7.93 -9.16 -5.47
N ASP A 34 -8.92 -9.74 -4.80
CA ASP A 34 -10.07 -9.02 -4.29
C ASP A 34 -9.67 -8.20 -3.05
N LEU A 35 -10.25 -7.00 -2.95
CA LEU A 35 -10.17 -6.16 -1.76
C LEU A 35 -11.59 -5.76 -1.33
N PRO A 36 -11.82 -5.53 -0.03
CA PRO A 36 -13.07 -4.94 0.42
C PRO A 36 -13.35 -3.60 -0.29
N PRO A 37 -14.62 -3.25 -0.59
CA PRO A 37 -14.97 -2.03 -1.34
C PRO A 37 -14.38 -0.74 -0.74
N GLU A 38 -14.38 -0.61 0.58
CA GLU A 38 -13.76 0.53 1.30
C GLU A 38 -12.25 0.68 1.02
N MET A 39 -11.55 -0.44 0.90
CA MET A 39 -10.12 -0.47 0.59
C MET A 39 -9.86 -0.16 -0.88
N ILE A 40 -10.76 -0.53 -1.78
CA ILE A 40 -10.67 -0.20 -3.21
C ILE A 40 -10.69 1.31 -3.41
N GLU A 41 -11.64 2.01 -2.79
CA GLU A 41 -11.72 3.47 -2.86
C GLU A 41 -10.47 4.13 -2.26
N TRP A 42 -9.98 3.58 -1.14
CA TRP A 42 -8.75 4.08 -0.52
C TRP A 42 -7.52 3.88 -1.43
N VAL A 43 -7.41 2.72 -2.07
CA VAL A 43 -6.33 2.39 -3.03
C VAL A 43 -6.38 3.33 -4.22
N LYS A 44 -7.56 3.64 -4.78
CA LYS A 44 -7.71 4.59 -5.89
C LYS A 44 -7.14 5.97 -5.49
N ALA A 45 -7.43 6.44 -4.28
CA ALA A 45 -6.92 7.71 -3.77
C ALA A 45 -5.39 7.73 -3.54
N HIS A 46 -4.79 6.57 -3.26
CA HIS A 46 -3.36 6.44 -2.93
C HIS A 46 -2.54 5.69 -3.99
N ILE A 47 -3.09 5.49 -5.19
CA ILE A 47 -2.52 4.62 -6.21
C ILE A 47 -1.10 5.02 -6.63
N ASP A 48 -0.80 6.32 -6.65
CA ASP A 48 0.53 6.83 -7.00
C ASP A 48 1.58 6.48 -5.94
N LEU A 49 1.23 6.58 -4.65
CA LEU A 49 2.11 6.19 -3.56
C LEU A 49 2.33 4.67 -3.56
N LEU A 50 1.28 3.89 -3.80
CA LEU A 50 1.37 2.43 -3.89
C LEU A 50 2.23 1.99 -5.08
N ASP A 51 2.07 2.60 -6.26
CA ASP A 51 2.90 2.28 -7.43
C ASP A 51 4.37 2.67 -7.20
N TRP A 52 4.62 3.82 -6.56
CA TRP A 52 5.98 4.19 -6.16
C TRP A 52 6.59 3.19 -5.18
N LEU A 53 5.88 2.80 -4.11
CA LEU A 53 6.36 1.83 -3.13
C LEU A 53 6.71 0.49 -3.77
N VAL A 54 5.84 -0.03 -4.62
CA VAL A 54 5.99 -1.36 -5.22
C VAL A 54 7.12 -1.42 -6.25
N PHE A 55 7.57 -0.28 -6.79
CA PHE A 55 8.45 -0.29 -7.96
C PHE A 55 9.66 0.65 -7.94
N ASP A 56 9.56 1.82 -7.33
CA ASP A 56 10.65 2.84 -7.32
C ASP A 56 11.29 3.01 -5.95
N SER A 57 10.62 2.58 -4.88
CA SER A 57 11.15 2.71 -3.54
C SER A 57 12.29 1.72 -3.25
N ALA A 58 13.07 2.02 -2.21
CA ALA A 58 14.12 1.14 -1.70
C ALA A 58 13.60 -0.27 -1.29
N ILE A 59 12.29 -0.43 -1.09
CA ILE A 59 11.67 -1.71 -0.70
C ILE A 59 11.03 -2.46 -1.88
N ALA A 60 11.06 -1.90 -3.09
CA ALA A 60 10.40 -2.49 -4.27
C ALA A 60 10.87 -3.93 -4.58
N SER A 61 12.15 -4.23 -4.35
CA SER A 61 12.72 -5.58 -4.51
C SER A 61 12.10 -6.62 -3.56
N SER A 62 11.57 -6.18 -2.42
CA SER A 62 10.87 -7.02 -1.43
C SER A 62 9.36 -7.16 -1.71
N LEU A 63 8.81 -6.32 -2.60
CA LEU A 63 7.39 -6.28 -2.94
C LEU A 63 7.09 -6.94 -4.30
N ARG A 64 7.78 -8.04 -4.60
CA ARG A 64 7.65 -8.73 -5.89
C ARG A 64 6.49 -9.72 -5.96
N HIS A 65 6.00 -10.18 -4.82
CA HIS A 65 4.90 -11.14 -4.75
C HIS A 65 3.56 -10.43 -4.55
N PRO A 66 2.48 -10.87 -5.23
CA PRO A 66 1.14 -10.29 -5.08
C PRO A 66 0.67 -10.26 -3.62
N HIS A 67 0.96 -11.32 -2.86
CA HIS A 67 0.61 -11.38 -1.44
C HIS A 67 1.28 -10.27 -0.62
N SER A 68 2.56 -9.96 -0.88
CA SER A 68 3.26 -8.87 -0.21
C SER A 68 2.65 -7.50 -0.53
N ILE A 69 2.17 -7.30 -1.76
CA ILE A 69 1.51 -6.06 -2.18
C ILE A 69 0.15 -5.94 -1.50
N ARG A 70 -0.62 -7.03 -1.46
CA ARG A 70 -1.89 -7.09 -0.74
C ARG A 70 -1.71 -6.77 0.75
N THR A 71 -0.75 -7.42 1.41
CA THR A 71 -0.43 -7.13 2.82
C THR A 71 0.06 -5.70 3.02
N LEU A 72 0.77 -5.12 2.05
CA LEU A 72 1.17 -3.70 2.11
C LEU A 72 -0.05 -2.79 2.08
N ILE A 73 -0.99 -3.03 1.16
CA ILE A 73 -2.24 -2.28 1.08
C ILE A 73 -2.99 -2.35 2.42
N TYR A 74 -3.10 -3.54 3.01
CA TYR A 74 -3.75 -3.74 4.31
C TYR A 74 -3.08 -2.95 5.44
N LEU A 75 -1.74 -2.99 5.50
CA LEU A 75 -0.98 -2.25 6.49
C LEU A 75 -1.22 -0.74 6.33
N LEU A 76 -1.09 -0.20 5.13
CA LEU A 76 -1.22 1.23 4.89
C LEU A 76 -2.65 1.70 5.09
N TYR A 77 -3.65 0.94 4.66
CA TYR A 77 -5.06 1.22 4.94
C TYR A 77 -5.33 1.30 6.44
N ALA A 78 -4.84 0.32 7.22
CA ALA A 78 -5.02 0.32 8.67
C ALA A 78 -4.37 1.55 9.31
N ARG A 79 -3.17 1.91 8.88
CA ARG A 79 -2.44 3.08 9.38
C ARG A 79 -3.12 4.40 9.01
N ALA A 80 -3.64 4.51 7.79
CA ALA A 80 -4.39 5.69 7.33
C ALA A 80 -5.64 5.95 8.17
N ASN A 81 -6.30 4.89 8.64
CA ASN A 81 -7.57 4.96 9.39
C ASN A 81 -7.41 4.75 10.90
N GLY A 82 -6.17 4.74 11.42
CA GLY A 82 -5.92 4.54 12.86
C GLY A 82 -6.31 3.16 13.40
N ILE A 83 -6.48 2.16 12.52
CA ILE A 83 -6.89 0.80 12.90
C ILE A 83 -5.68 0.05 13.48
N PRO A 84 -5.77 -0.54 14.67
CA PRO A 84 -4.73 -1.41 15.22
C PRO A 84 -4.41 -2.59 14.30
N ILE A 85 -3.13 -2.95 14.19
CA ILE A 85 -2.68 -4.14 13.43
C ILE A 85 -3.43 -5.40 13.88
N ALA A 86 -3.59 -5.55 15.21
CA ALA A 86 -4.37 -6.64 15.83
C ALA A 86 -5.77 -6.78 15.23
N GLN A 87 -6.45 -5.66 15.06
CA GLN A 87 -7.84 -5.60 14.63
C GLN A 87 -7.95 -5.87 13.13
N ILE A 88 -7.17 -5.19 12.29
CA ILE A 88 -7.26 -5.36 10.83
C ILE A 88 -6.87 -6.79 10.40
N ALA A 89 -5.87 -7.40 11.04
CA ALA A 89 -5.47 -8.76 10.67
C ALA A 89 -6.54 -9.79 11.04
N LYS A 90 -7.27 -9.58 12.15
CA LYS A 90 -8.42 -10.40 12.50
C LYS A 90 -9.55 -10.23 11.48
N THR A 91 -9.87 -9.00 11.09
CA THR A 91 -10.92 -8.71 10.10
C THR A 91 -10.64 -9.33 8.74
N LEU A 92 -9.36 -9.37 8.33
CA LEU A 92 -8.94 -9.85 7.01
C LEU A 92 -8.44 -11.29 7.00
N ASP A 93 -8.54 -11.98 8.14
CA ASP A 93 -8.05 -13.35 8.35
C ASP A 93 -6.60 -13.57 7.87
N ILE A 94 -5.69 -12.74 8.37
CA ILE A 94 -4.25 -12.85 8.11
C ILE A 94 -3.45 -12.84 9.40
N ALA A 95 -2.27 -13.46 9.38
CA ALA A 95 -1.35 -13.41 10.51
C ALA A 95 -0.79 -11.98 10.70
N HIS A 96 -0.91 -11.44 11.91
CA HIS A 96 -0.38 -10.12 12.30
C HIS A 96 1.11 -9.94 11.99
N GLU A 97 1.88 -11.03 12.09
CA GLU A 97 3.30 -11.04 11.75
C GLU A 97 3.57 -10.65 10.30
N GLN A 98 2.65 -10.90 9.36
CA GLN A 98 2.80 -10.45 7.98
C GLN A 98 2.79 -8.92 7.90
N LEU A 99 1.94 -8.26 8.67
CA LEU A 99 1.87 -6.80 8.77
C LEU A 99 3.11 -6.23 9.48
N TYR A 100 3.53 -6.82 10.61
CA TYR A 100 4.73 -6.38 11.33
C TYR A 100 6.02 -6.57 10.52
N ARG A 101 6.13 -7.63 9.70
CA ARG A 101 7.27 -7.81 8.78
C ARG A 101 7.37 -6.66 7.76
N LEU A 102 6.25 -6.20 7.21
CA LEU A 102 6.23 -5.07 6.30
C LEU A 102 6.50 -3.73 7.00
N GLU A 103 5.97 -3.55 8.21
CA GLU A 103 6.28 -2.34 8.98
C GLU A 103 7.78 -2.27 9.31
N ARG A 104 8.40 -3.38 9.72
CA ARG A 104 9.86 -3.48 9.91
C ARG A 104 10.63 -3.22 8.62
N LEU A 105 10.12 -3.64 7.47
CA LEU A 105 10.73 -3.36 6.17
C LEU A 105 10.72 -1.85 5.87
N LEU A 106 9.60 -1.16 6.09
CA LEU A 106 9.50 0.29 5.94
C LEU A 106 10.43 1.04 6.91
N THR A 107 10.52 0.59 8.16
CA THR A 107 11.42 1.16 9.17
C THR A 107 12.88 1.04 8.76
N ARG A 108 13.32 -0.17 8.36
CA ARG A 108 14.71 -0.42 7.94
C ARG A 108 15.11 0.40 6.70
N ALA A 109 14.16 0.69 5.82
CA ALA A 109 14.39 1.52 4.65
C ALA A 109 14.31 3.03 4.93
N GLY A 110 14.03 3.46 6.17
CA GLY A 110 13.83 4.87 6.51
C GLY A 110 12.57 5.49 5.90
N LEU A 111 11.62 4.66 5.44
CA LEU A 111 10.43 5.10 4.70
C LEU A 111 9.19 5.25 5.58
N LYS A 112 9.14 4.56 6.74
CA LYS A 112 7.93 4.44 7.56
C LYS A 112 7.25 5.79 7.84
N ASP A 113 7.96 6.73 8.44
CA ASP A 113 7.37 7.98 8.89
C ASP A 113 6.93 8.86 7.72
N ALA A 114 7.74 8.91 6.65
CA ALA A 114 7.41 9.65 5.44
C ALA A 114 6.17 9.07 4.75
N VAL A 115 6.11 7.74 4.58
CA VAL A 115 4.95 7.07 4.00
C VAL A 115 3.71 7.31 4.84
N TYR A 116 3.78 7.14 6.16
CA TYR A 116 2.63 7.31 7.05
C TYR A 116 2.08 8.74 7.05
N LYS A 117 2.95 9.76 6.96
CA LYS A 117 2.55 11.17 6.82
C LYS A 117 1.79 11.46 5.52
N MET A 118 2.01 10.66 4.48
CA MET A 118 1.34 10.83 3.18
C MET A 118 0.00 10.11 3.08
N LEU A 119 -0.34 9.27 4.05
CA LEU A 119 -1.60 8.56 4.08
C LEU A 119 -2.72 9.49 4.55
N LYS A 120 -3.85 9.44 3.87
CA LYS A 120 -5.08 10.12 4.28
C LYS A 120 -6.18 9.08 4.53
N PRO A 121 -7.01 9.25 5.58
CA PRO A 121 -8.20 8.43 5.75
C PRO A 121 -9.21 8.74 4.65
N LEU A 122 -10.09 7.78 4.35
CA LEU A 122 -11.12 7.94 3.32
C LEU A 122 -12.14 9.04 3.67
N HIS A 123 -12.39 9.24 4.97
CA HIS A 123 -13.33 10.22 5.51
C HIS A 123 -12.59 11.39 6.16
N GLN A 124 -11.93 12.24 5.38
CA GLN A 124 -11.76 13.63 5.80
C GLN A 124 -12.94 14.41 5.23
N ALA A 125 -13.96 14.63 6.06
CA ALA A 125 -14.91 15.70 5.80
C ALA A 125 -14.09 17.01 5.67
N PRO A 126 -14.42 17.90 4.72
CA PRO A 126 -13.80 19.22 4.70
C PRO A 126 -14.05 19.88 6.06
N SER A 127 -12.96 20.26 6.71
CA SER A 127 -13.00 21.14 7.88
C SER A 127 -13.36 22.55 7.46
#